data_AF-J3ND86-F1
#
_entry.id   AF-J3ND86-F1
#
_cell.length_a   1.000
_cell.length_b   1.000
_cell.length_c   1.000
_cell.angle_alpha   90.00
_cell.angle_beta   90.00
_cell.angle_gamma   90.00
#
_symmetry.space_group_name_H-M   'P 1'
#
loop_
_entity.id
_entity.type
_entity.pdbx_description
1 polymer ?
#
loop_
_entity_poly.entity_id
_entity_poly.type
_entity_poly.pdbx_seq_one_letter_code
_entity_poly.pdbx_strand_id
1 'polypeptide(L)' 'MAREDGINVQQSAMVQSLRTLALKVQFGVEMQVKLVPLLLRCFPCLETLYVMSVPFDGPVDVGVEFWDHVD' A
#
# COMPACT_ATOMS: atom_id res chain seq x y z
N MET A 1 -22.74 -10.21 -18.45
CA MET A 1 -22.17 -10.43 -17.11
C MET A 1 -20.78 -9.81 -17.15
N ALA A 2 -20.60 -8.67 -16.51
CA ALA A 2 -19.36 -7.90 -16.60
C ALA A 2 -18.56 -8.03 -15.29
N ARG A 3 -17.23 -8.01 -15.44
CA ARG A 3 -16.19 -7.75 -14.42
C ARG A 3 -15.88 -8.99 -13.57
N GLU A 4 -14.63 -9.36 -13.33
CA GLU A 4 -13.53 -8.53 -12.82
C GLU A 4 -12.20 -8.78 -13.55
N ASP A 5 -11.62 -7.73 -14.15
CA ASP A 5 -10.19 -7.68 -14.50
C ASP A 5 -9.38 -7.37 -13.23
N GLY A 6 -9.36 -8.31 -12.30
CA GLY A 6 -8.43 -8.29 -11.19
C GLY A 6 -7.03 -8.57 -11.73
N ILE A 7 -6.08 -7.68 -11.44
CA ILE A 7 -4.66 -7.85 -11.81
C ILE A 7 -4.20 -9.20 -11.27
N ASN A 8 -4.11 -10.22 -12.13
CA ASN A 8 -3.62 -11.55 -11.78
C ASN A 8 -2.10 -11.45 -11.65
N VAL A 9 -1.62 -11.04 -10.48
CA VAL A 9 -0.18 -11.07 -10.17
C VAL A 9 0.22 -12.54 -10.13
N GLN A 10 0.84 -13.02 -11.22
CA GLN A 10 1.39 -14.37 -11.25
C GLN A 10 2.34 -14.54 -10.06
N GLN A 11 2.24 -15.65 -9.33
CA GLN A 11 3.11 -15.93 -8.18
C GLN A 11 4.61 -15.87 -8.51
N SER A 12 4.97 -16.05 -9.80
CA SER A 12 6.34 -15.92 -10.33
C SER A 12 6.87 -14.47 -10.33
N ALA A 13 5.99 -13.46 -10.34
CA ALA A 13 6.37 -12.04 -10.30
C ALA A 13 6.49 -11.48 -8.87
N MET A 14 6.11 -12.26 -7.85
CA MET A 14 6.19 -11.84 -6.45
C MET A 14 7.60 -12.02 -5.90
N VAL A 15 8.06 -11.07 -5.08
CA VAL A 15 9.40 -11.10 -4.50
C VAL A 15 9.36 -11.87 -3.18
N GLN A 16 9.72 -13.15 -3.25
CA GLN A 16 9.70 -14.07 -2.10
C GLN A 16 10.92 -13.96 -1.16
N SER A 17 11.98 -13.28 -1.59
CA SER A 17 13.22 -13.15 -0.81
C SER A 17 13.21 -11.98 0.18
N LEU A 18 12.27 -11.04 0.03
CA LEU A 18 12.23 -9.82 0.83
C LEU A 18 11.49 -10.07 2.14
N ARG A 19 12.23 -10.05 3.25
CA ARG A 19 11.69 -10.24 4.61
C ARG A 19 11.51 -8.93 5.37
N THR A 20 12.24 -7.88 5.00
CA THR A 20 12.20 -6.58 5.68
C THR A 20 11.96 -5.47 4.68
N LEU A 21 10.94 -4.65 4.93
CA LEU A 21 10.59 -3.48 4.13
C LEU A 21 10.52 -2.24 5.03
N ALA A 22 11.08 -1.13 4.56
CA ALA A 22 10.91 0.17 5.20
C ALA A 22 10.20 1.11 4.22
N LEU A 23 9.07 1.69 4.65
CA LEU A 23 8.26 2.61 3.87
C LEU A 23 8.24 3.97 4.54
N LYS A 24 8.50 5.00 3.73
CA LYS A 24 8.29 6.39 4.12
C LYS A 24 7.01 6.86 3.44
N VAL A 25 5.99 7.21 4.22
CA VAL A 25 4.63 7.45 3.71
C VAL A 25 4.13 8.81 4.17
N GLN A 26 3.61 9.60 3.23
CA GLN A 26 2.80 10.78 3.55
C GLN A 26 1.34 10.38 3.58
N PHE A 27 0.78 10.24 4.78
CA PHE A 27 -0.61 9.83 4.95
C PHE A 27 -1.62 10.87 4.45
N GLY A 28 -1.22 12.13 4.27
CA GLY A 28 -2.04 13.19 3.68
C GLY A 28 -2.24 13.10 2.16
N VAL A 29 -1.62 12.12 1.49
CA VAL A 29 -1.68 11.94 0.04
C VAL A 29 -2.32 10.59 -0.28
N GLU A 30 -3.54 10.61 -0.81
CA GLU A 30 -4.37 9.41 -1.05
C GLU A 30 -3.63 8.35 -1.89
N MET A 31 -2.95 8.78 -2.95
CA MET A 31 -2.17 7.89 -3.82
C MET A 31 -1.09 7.13 -3.05
N GLN A 32 -0.38 7.79 -2.12
CA GLN A 32 0.67 7.13 -1.36
C GLN A 32 0.09 6.09 -0.42
N VAL A 33 -1.04 6.38 0.21
CA VAL A 33 -1.72 5.42 1.08
C VAL A 33 -2.20 4.21 0.28
N LYS A 34 -2.81 4.41 -0.89
CA LYS A 34 -3.26 3.33 -1.79
C LYS A 34 -2.13 2.44 -2.30
N LEU A 35 -0.91 2.97 -2.43
CA LEU A 35 0.26 2.20 -2.85
C LEU A 35 0.79 1.26 -1.77
N VAL A 36 0.59 1.57 -0.48
CA VAL A 36 1.05 0.70 0.62
C VAL A 36 0.50 -0.73 0.51
N PRO A 37 -0.82 -0.98 0.45
CA PRO A 37 -1.34 -2.35 0.33
C PRO A 37 -1.01 -3.00 -1.01
N LEU A 38 -0.74 -2.24 -2.08
CA LEU A 38 -0.26 -2.79 -3.34
C LEU A 38 1.17 -3.33 -3.20
N LEU A 39 2.05 -2.58 -2.54
CA LEU A 39 3.42 -3.00 -2.26
C LEU A 39 3.44 -4.24 -1.37
N LEU A 40 2.65 -4.26 -0.28
CA LEU A 40 2.62 -5.39 0.63
C LEU A 40 2.18 -6.70 -0.06
N ARG A 41 1.27 -6.62 -1.03
CA ARG A 41 0.85 -7.78 -1.83
C ARG A 41 1.96 -8.38 -2.71
N CYS A 42 3.00 -7.61 -3.02
CA CYS A 42 4.13 -8.08 -3.83
C CYS A 42 5.16 -8.89 -3.03
N PHE A 43 5.09 -8.85 -1.69
CA PHE A 43 6.08 -9.45 -0.77
C PHE A 43 5.43 -10.51 0.11
N PRO A 44 5.12 -11.71 -0.42
CA PRO A 44 4.40 -12.75 0.31
C PRO A 44 5.15 -13.30 1.52
N CYS A 45 6.47 -13.04 1.63
CA CYS A 45 7.32 -13.50 2.73
C CYS A 45 7.81 -12.33 3.60
N LEU A 46 7.14 -11.17 3.56
CA LEU A 46 7.48 -10.04 4.41
C LEU A 46 7.23 -10.36 5.88
N GLU A 47 8.28 -10.25 6.70
CA GLU A 47 8.23 -10.49 8.14
C GLU A 47 8.17 -9.19 8.93
N THR A 48 8.91 -8.17 8.48
CA THR A 48 9.05 -6.89 9.19
C THR A 48 8.75 -5.72 8.27
N LEU A 49 7.80 -4.87 8.67
CA LEU A 49 7.47 -3.60 8.02
C LEU A 49 7.83 -2.44 8.96
N TYR A 50 8.77 -1.59 8.55
CA TYR A 50 9.05 -0.32 9.18
C TYR A 50 8.30 0.79 8.45
N VAL A 51 7.56 1.63 9.18
CA VAL A 51 6.83 2.75 8.59
C VAL A 51 7.31 4.05 9.22
N MET A 52 7.75 4.99 8.39
CA MET A 52 8.05 6.36 8.77
C MET A 52 6.97 7.28 8.18
N SER A 53 6.13 7.83 9.04
CA SER A 53 5.16 8.86 8.66
C SER A 53 5.86 10.19 8.42
N VAL A 54 5.53 10.86 7.32
CA VAL A 54 6.07 12.18 7.01
C VAL A 54 4.95 13.22 7.08
N PRO A 55 5.15 14.35 7.76
CA PRO A 55 4.17 15.43 7.75
C PRO A 55 3.94 15.91 6.31
N PHE A 56 2.69 16.24 6.00
CA PHE A 56 2.29 16.83 4.74
C PHE A 56 1.76 18.24 5.03
N ASP A 57 2.39 19.24 4.41
CA ASP A 57 2.14 20.67 4.68
C ASP A 57 1.05 21.26 3.75
N GLY A 58 0.48 20.44 2.85
CA GLY A 58 -0.58 20.84 1.93
C GLY A 58 -1.99 20.51 2.46
N PRO A 59 -3.04 20.95 1.75
CA PRO A 59 -4.41 20.53 2.05
C PRO A 59 -4.49 19.01 1.96
N VAL A 60 -4.90 18.36 3.05
CA VAL A 60 -5.01 16.90 3.10
C VAL A 60 -5.99 16.43 2.02
N ASP A 61 -5.51 15.55 1.15
CA ASP A 61 -6.30 14.97 0.05
C ASP A 61 -7.13 13.76 0.53
N VAL A 62 -6.83 13.28 1.75
CA VAL A 62 -7.54 12.18 2.40
C VAL A 62 -8.47 12.70 3.49
N GLY A 63 -9.78 12.60 3.25
CA GLY A 63 -10.79 12.81 4.30
C GLY A 63 -10.80 11.67 5.31
N VAL A 64 -11.45 11.87 6.46
CA VAL A 64 -11.63 10.81 7.48
C VAL A 64 -12.35 9.59 6.88
N GLU A 65 -13.34 9.82 6.01
CA GLU A 65 -14.11 8.81 5.28
C GLU A 65 -13.23 7.86 4.43
N PHE A 66 -12.04 8.31 3.99
CA PHE A 66 -11.11 7.44 3.27
C PHE A 66 -10.64 6.28 4.16
N TRP A 67 -10.46 6.53 5.46
CA TRP A 67 -9.97 5.55 6.43
C TRP A 67 -11.05 4.57 6.88
N ASP A 68 -12.33 4.95 6.81
CA ASP A 68 -13.47 4.07 7.09
C ASP A 68 -13.60 2.91 6.08
N HIS A 69 -12.98 3.02 4.90
CA HIS A 69 -13.02 2.00 3.85
C HIS A 69 -11.74 1.13 3.77
N VAL A 70 -10.80 1.32 4.70
CA VAL A 70 -9.59 0.52 4.79
C VAL A 70 -9.83 -0.63 5.77
N ASP A 71 -10.62 -1.62 5.34
CA ASP A 71 -10.79 -2.93 6.02
C ASP A 71 -9.55 -3.83 5.84
#